data_AF-A0A1I7Z4X3-F1
#
_entry.id   AF-A0A1I7Z4X3-F1
#
_cell.length_a   1.000
_cell.length_b   1.000
_cell.length_c   1.000
_cell.angle_alpha   90.00
_cell.angle_beta   90.00
_cell.angle_gamma   90.00
#
_symmetry.space_group_name_H-M   'P 1'
#
loop_
_entity.id
_entity.type
_entity.pdbx_description
1 polymer ?
#
loop_
_entity_poly.entity_id
_entity_poly.type
_entity_poly.pdbx_seq_one_letter_code
_entity_poly.pdbx_strand_id
1 'polypeptide(L)'
;MSGEVNGTVPTEMDQVAETSVPPELSNEETLINDIDEIVSERMVDGQLLYEVRWKMTFENTDKLRQQAPQAVKDFELYKQMGRVITINNYIEPDTAGVQVTADDVANVHYNVTYKGGHKTIVTHKFLEKYYARELIQFLLPVLAESV
;
A
#
# COMPACT_ATOMS: atom_id res chain seq x y z
N MET A 1 -79.32 9.86 -20.34
CA MET A 1 -78.24 10.68 -19.75
C MET A 1 -78.67 11.05 -18.34
N SER A 2 -77.70 11.20 -17.44
CA SER A 2 -77.80 11.48 -15.99
C SER A 2 -77.62 10.26 -15.09
N GLY A 3 -76.46 10.24 -14.44
CA GLY A 3 -76.12 9.46 -13.25
C GLY A 3 -74.95 10.18 -12.58
N GLU A 4 -75.26 10.96 -11.54
CA GLU A 4 -74.33 11.80 -10.79
C GLU A 4 -73.86 11.11 -9.49
N VAL A 5 -72.54 11.17 -9.28
CA VAL A 5 -71.72 11.31 -8.05
C VAL A 5 -72.02 10.52 -6.76
N ASN A 6 -71.04 9.75 -6.28
CA ASN A 6 -70.29 9.97 -5.02
C ASN A 6 -69.60 8.69 -4.53
N GLY A 7 -68.37 8.81 -4.01
CA GLY A 7 -67.83 7.77 -3.13
C GLY A 7 -66.30 7.64 -3.05
N THR A 8 -65.69 8.51 -2.25
CA THR A 8 -64.67 8.18 -1.23
C THR A 8 -63.31 7.57 -1.63
N VAL A 9 -62.26 8.36 -1.36
CA VAL A 9 -60.84 8.00 -1.27
C VAL A 9 -60.60 7.05 -0.09
N PRO A 10 -59.69 6.06 -0.21
CA PRO A 10 -58.94 5.55 0.92
C PRO A 10 -57.50 6.06 0.91
N THR A 11 -57.14 6.69 2.02
CA THR A 11 -55.81 7.15 2.42
C THR A 11 -54.95 5.99 2.94
N GLU A 12 -53.66 6.03 2.60
CA GLU A 12 -52.47 5.42 3.24
C GLU A 12 -52.43 3.90 3.46
N MET A 13 -51.37 3.26 2.94
CA MET A 13 -50.30 2.74 3.79
C MET A 13 -48.99 2.76 2.98
N ASP A 14 -48.02 3.51 3.50
CA ASP A 14 -46.63 3.53 3.09
C ASP A 14 -46.07 2.11 2.92
N GLN A 15 -45.72 1.75 1.69
CA GLN A 15 -44.69 0.74 1.47
C GLN A 15 -43.35 1.46 1.64
N VAL A 16 -42.89 1.52 2.89
CA VAL A 16 -41.48 1.71 3.20
C VAL A 16 -40.72 0.67 2.39
N ALA A 17 -40.03 1.13 1.35
CA ALA A 17 -39.01 0.36 0.69
C ALA A 17 -38.06 -0.11 1.79
N GLU A 18 -38.00 -1.41 2.04
CA GLU A 18 -36.88 -2.01 2.73
C GLU A 18 -35.63 -1.59 1.95
N THR A 19 -34.97 -0.55 2.43
CA THR A 19 -33.56 -0.32 2.19
C THR A 19 -32.88 -1.60 2.61
N SER A 20 -32.67 -2.49 1.64
CA SER A 20 -31.72 -3.58 1.74
C SER A 20 -30.37 -2.93 2.01
N VAL A 21 -30.05 -2.81 3.30
CA VAL A 21 -28.70 -2.48 3.75
C VAL A 21 -27.79 -3.46 3.00
N PRO A 22 -26.83 -2.98 2.18
CA PRO A 22 -25.87 -3.88 1.57
C PRO A 22 -25.22 -4.69 2.68
N PRO A 23 -25.05 -6.00 2.55
CA PRO A 23 -24.41 -6.79 3.58
C PRO A 23 -23.07 -6.13 3.92
N GLU A 24 -22.91 -5.73 5.18
CA GLU A 24 -21.64 -5.29 5.72
C GLU A 24 -20.58 -6.32 5.36
N LEU A 25 -19.47 -5.84 4.83
CA LEU A 25 -18.28 -6.64 4.50
C LEU A 25 -17.74 -7.28 5.79
N SER A 26 -18.31 -8.42 6.16
CA SER A 26 -17.88 -9.27 7.28
C SER A 26 -16.63 -10.09 6.89
N ASN A 27 -15.55 -9.39 6.55
CA ASN A 27 -14.26 -10.03 6.23
C ASN A 27 -13.14 -9.71 7.24
N GLU A 28 -13.41 -9.04 8.36
CA GLU A 28 -12.37 -8.72 9.35
C GLU A 28 -12.02 -9.91 10.27
N GLU A 29 -12.90 -10.91 10.40
CA GLU A 29 -12.66 -12.09 11.22
C GLU A 29 -12.09 -13.25 10.39
N THR A 30 -10.78 -13.27 10.07
CA THR A 30 -10.02 -14.54 9.95
C THR A 30 -8.52 -14.44 9.67
N LEU A 31 -7.92 -13.26 9.51
CA LEU A 31 -6.50 -13.22 9.12
C LEU A 31 -5.56 -13.81 10.20
N ILE A 32 -5.86 -13.66 11.50
CA ILE A 32 -4.98 -14.08 12.62
C ILE A 32 -4.50 -15.55 12.50
N ASN A 33 -5.33 -16.46 11.97
CA ASN A 33 -4.98 -17.87 11.82
C ASN A 33 -3.93 -18.14 10.72
N ASP A 34 -3.71 -17.15 9.85
CA ASP A 34 -2.74 -17.19 8.77
C ASP A 34 -1.42 -16.50 9.14
N ILE A 35 -1.22 -16.12 10.40
CA ILE A 35 0.10 -15.72 10.89
C ILE A 35 1.03 -16.94 10.87
N ASP A 36 2.19 -16.78 10.25
CA ASP A 36 3.27 -17.76 10.22
C ASP A 36 4.27 -17.49 11.34
N GLU A 37 4.66 -16.23 11.53
CA GLU A 37 5.70 -15.82 12.48
C GLU A 37 5.40 -14.44 13.08
N ILE A 38 5.75 -14.24 14.36
CA ILE A 38 5.90 -12.91 14.97
C ILE A 38 7.36 -12.48 14.79
N VAL A 39 7.58 -11.40 14.06
CA VAL A 39 8.91 -10.89 13.69
C VAL A 39 9.49 -10.02 14.80
N SER A 40 8.68 -9.14 15.37
CA SER A 40 9.11 -8.21 16.41
C SER A 40 7.93 -7.69 17.23
N GLU A 41 8.21 -6.98 18.32
CA GLU A 41 7.21 -6.23 19.09
C GLU A 41 7.62 -4.76 19.23
N ARG A 42 6.64 -3.87 19.30
CA ARG A 42 6.87 -2.43 19.49
C ARG A 42 5.76 -1.81 20.33
N MET A 43 6.13 -0.89 21.23
CA MET A 43 5.20 0.00 21.91
C MET A 43 4.95 1.24 21.05
N VAL A 44 3.69 1.49 20.66
CA VAL A 44 3.26 2.71 19.94
C VAL A 44 2.07 3.30 20.70
N ASP A 45 2.18 4.57 21.10
CA ASP A 45 1.15 5.30 21.85
C ASP A 45 0.62 4.54 23.09
N GLY A 46 1.52 3.83 23.79
CA GLY A 46 1.19 3.04 24.99
C GLY A 46 0.56 1.68 24.72
N GLN A 47 0.40 1.28 23.46
CA GLN A 47 -0.10 -0.03 23.05
C GLN A 47 1.03 -0.93 22.55
N LEU A 48 1.04 -2.19 23.02
CA LEU A 48 1.94 -3.23 22.49
C LEU A 48 1.39 -3.74 21.15
N LEU A 49 2.19 -3.63 20.10
CA LEU A 49 1.90 -4.12 18.76
C LEU A 49 2.93 -5.17 18.36
N TYR A 50 2.49 -6.21 17.67
CA TYR A 50 3.36 -7.22 17.07
C TYR A 50 3.50 -6.98 15.58
N GLU A 51 4.73 -7.04 15.09
CA GLU A 51 5.01 -7.19 13.67
C GLU A 51 4.89 -8.67 13.31
N VAL A 52 4.07 -9.00 12.31
CA VAL A 52 3.77 -10.38 11.94
C VAL A 52 4.07 -10.64 10.47
N ARG A 53 4.53 -11.86 10.18
CA ARG A 53 4.64 -12.43 8.84
C ARG A 53 3.48 -13.39 8.62
N TRP A 54 2.75 -13.20 7.53
CA TRP A 54 1.67 -14.09 7.11
C TRP A 54 2.20 -15.29 6.33
N LYS A 55 1.47 -16.40 6.37
CA LYS A 55 1.72 -17.59 5.54
C LYS A 55 1.68 -17.21 4.06
N MET A 56 2.47 -17.93 3.26
CA MET A 56 2.48 -17.71 1.81
C MET A 56 1.18 -18.21 1.19
N THR A 57 0.48 -17.33 0.49
CA THR A 57 -0.74 -17.65 -0.28
C THR A 57 -0.57 -17.29 -1.75
N PHE A 58 -1.42 -17.87 -2.60
CA PHE A 58 -1.55 -17.46 -4.00
C PHE A 58 -2.89 -16.75 -4.17
N GLU A 59 -2.83 -15.51 -4.64
CA GLU A 59 -4.02 -14.68 -4.84
C GLU A 59 -4.30 -14.49 -6.33
N ASN A 60 -5.57 -14.23 -6.64
CA ASN A 60 -5.99 -13.87 -7.99
C ASN A 60 -5.34 -12.54 -8.43
N THR A 61 -4.85 -12.49 -9.68
CA THR A 61 -4.13 -11.33 -10.22
C THR A 61 -5.00 -10.06 -10.25
N ASP A 62 -6.26 -10.15 -10.66
CA ASP A 62 -7.14 -8.99 -10.77
C ASP A 62 -7.48 -8.43 -9.39
N LYS A 63 -7.71 -9.33 -8.42
CA LYS A 63 -7.90 -8.96 -7.01
C LYS A 63 -6.68 -8.24 -6.44
N LEU A 64 -5.47 -8.76 -6.67
CA LEU A 64 -4.24 -8.10 -6.22
C LEU A 64 -4.01 -6.74 -6.87
N ARG A 65 -4.30 -6.60 -8.17
CA ARG A 65 -4.19 -5.31 -8.87
C ARG A 65 -5.15 -4.26 -8.30
N GLN A 66 -6.32 -4.68 -7.82
CA GLN A 66 -7.30 -3.80 -7.19
C GLN A 66 -6.94 -3.46 -5.73
N GLN A 67 -6.54 -4.46 -4.94
CA GLN A 67 -6.34 -4.30 -3.50
C GLN A 67 -4.94 -3.80 -3.13
N ALA A 68 -3.92 -4.15 -3.91
CA ALA A 68 -2.52 -3.78 -3.67
C ALA A 68 -1.82 -3.29 -4.95
N PRO A 69 -2.36 -2.29 -5.65
CA PRO A 69 -1.85 -1.83 -6.95
C PRO A 69 -0.36 -1.45 -6.91
N GLN A 70 0.08 -0.79 -5.84
CA GLN A 70 1.47 -0.37 -5.71
C GLN A 70 2.42 -1.57 -5.54
N ALA A 71 2.05 -2.57 -4.74
CA ALA A 71 2.87 -3.76 -4.55
C ALA A 71 3.03 -4.56 -5.85
N VAL A 72 1.97 -4.64 -6.66
CA VAL A 72 2.02 -5.26 -7.99
C VAL A 72 2.94 -4.46 -8.93
N LYS A 73 2.78 -3.13 -8.97
CA LYS A 73 3.63 -2.24 -9.79
C LYS A 73 5.10 -2.37 -9.44
N ASP A 74 5.43 -2.40 -8.15
CA ASP A 74 6.80 -2.55 -7.69
C ASP A 74 7.37 -3.92 -8.11
N PHE A 75 6.60 -4.99 -7.97
CA PHE A 75 7.04 -6.32 -8.40
C PHE A 75 7.25 -6.42 -9.91
N GLU A 76 6.36 -5.83 -10.72
CA GLU A 76 6.50 -5.77 -12.18
C GLU A 76 7.74 -4.97 -12.59
N LEU A 77 7.99 -3.83 -11.94
CA LEU A 77 9.19 -3.03 -12.16
C LEU A 77 10.47 -3.81 -11.80
N TYR A 78 10.48 -4.49 -10.65
CA TYR A 78 11.60 -5.36 -10.25
C TYR A 78 11.90 -6.42 -11.32
N LYS A 79 10.86 -7.11 -11.83
CA LYS A 79 11.02 -8.08 -12.92
C LYS A 79 11.59 -7.46 -14.19
N GLN A 80 11.19 -6.25 -14.53
CA GLN A 80 11.69 -5.52 -15.70
C GLN A 80 13.17 -5.12 -15.54
N MET A 81 13.55 -4.64 -14.36
CA MET A 81 14.90 -4.16 -14.07
C MET A 81 15.95 -5.28 -14.07
N GLY A 82 15.56 -6.49 -13.63
CA GLY A 82 16.42 -7.65 -13.59
C GLY A 82 17.26 -7.72 -12.31
N ARG A 83 18.39 -8.43 -12.33
CA ARG A 83 19.17 -8.67 -11.11
C ARG A 83 20.16 -7.57 -10.74
N VAL A 84 20.56 -6.74 -11.71
CA VAL A 84 21.68 -5.81 -11.55
C VAL A 84 21.21 -4.42 -11.93
N ILE A 85 21.46 -3.49 -11.01
CA ILE A 85 21.14 -2.08 -11.15
C ILE A 85 22.37 -1.24 -10.75
N THR A 86 22.32 0.05 -11.07
CA THR A 86 23.28 1.04 -10.57
C THR A 86 22.50 2.22 -10.04
N ILE A 87 22.67 2.52 -8.75
CA ILE A 87 22.12 3.73 -8.13
C ILE A 87 23.04 4.89 -8.49
N ASN A 88 22.52 5.89 -9.19
CA ASN A 88 23.31 7.01 -9.70
C ASN A 88 23.39 8.16 -8.69
N ASN A 89 22.25 8.49 -8.07
CA ASN A 89 22.14 9.50 -7.01
C ASN A 89 20.84 9.29 -6.22
N TYR A 90 20.75 9.95 -5.06
CA TYR A 90 19.49 10.17 -4.37
C TYR A 90 18.93 11.55 -4.75
N ILE A 91 17.62 11.67 -4.70
CA ILE A 91 16.87 12.90 -4.91
C ILE A 91 16.45 13.35 -3.52
N GLU A 92 16.98 14.49 -3.08
CA GLU A 92 16.57 15.10 -1.82
C GLU A 92 15.08 15.38 -1.86
N PRO A 93 14.31 14.97 -0.82
CA PRO A 93 12.96 15.49 -0.68
C PRO A 93 13.06 17.01 -0.57
N ASP A 94 12.10 17.73 -1.16
CA ASP A 94 12.05 19.19 -1.12
C ASP A 94 11.72 19.66 0.31
N THR A 95 12.71 19.54 1.21
CA THR A 95 12.61 19.88 2.62
C THR A 95 13.43 21.14 2.85
N ALA A 96 12.96 22.26 2.32
CA ALA A 96 13.50 23.56 2.65
C ALA A 96 13.35 23.82 4.17
N GLY A 97 14.39 23.53 4.94
CA GLY A 97 14.55 23.97 6.34
C GLY A 97 13.84 23.15 7.42
N VAL A 98 13.41 21.92 7.15
CA VAL A 98 12.76 21.05 8.15
C VAL A 98 13.77 20.01 8.68
N GLN A 99 13.76 19.73 9.99
CA GLN A 99 14.56 18.65 10.56
C GLN A 99 14.16 17.32 9.91
N VAL A 100 15.16 16.61 9.37
CA VAL A 100 14.97 15.27 8.78
C VAL A 100 14.42 14.32 9.84
N THR A 101 13.18 13.91 9.67
CA THR A 101 12.48 12.88 10.45
C THR A 101 12.70 11.50 9.83
N ALA A 102 12.37 10.43 10.56
CA ALA A 102 12.37 9.07 10.00
C ALA A 102 11.41 8.93 8.80
N ASP A 103 10.35 9.74 8.76
CA ASP A 103 9.41 9.79 7.64
C ASP A 103 10.01 10.45 6.39
N ASP A 104 10.99 11.35 6.55
CA ASP A 104 11.70 11.96 5.43
C ASP A 104 12.58 10.95 4.69
N VAL A 105 13.14 9.95 5.41
CA VAL A 105 13.87 8.82 4.80
C VAL A 105 12.95 7.98 3.92
N ALA A 106 11.68 7.80 4.32
CA ALA A 106 10.68 7.10 3.51
C ALA A 106 10.33 7.85 2.21
N ASN A 107 10.57 9.16 2.16
CA ASN A 107 10.33 10.03 1.01
C ASN A 107 11.56 10.20 0.09
N VAL A 108 12.71 9.58 0.42
CA VAL A 108 13.90 9.62 -0.44
C VAL A 108 13.66 8.78 -1.69
N HIS A 109 13.96 9.39 -2.83
CA HIS A 109 13.90 8.76 -4.13
C HIS A 109 15.31 8.59 -4.71
N TYR A 110 15.48 7.63 -5.61
CA TYR A 110 16.77 7.28 -6.20
C TYR A 110 16.67 7.17 -7.71
N ASN A 111 17.60 7.81 -8.42
CA ASN A 111 17.75 7.58 -9.85
C ASN A 111 18.56 6.30 -10.08
N VAL A 112 17.97 5.33 -10.76
CA VAL A 112 18.58 4.02 -10.99
C VAL A 112 18.72 3.75 -12.48
N THR A 113 19.89 3.25 -12.88
CA THR A 113 20.15 2.69 -14.22
C THR A 113 20.06 1.17 -14.15
N TYR A 114 19.42 0.54 -15.13
CA TYR A 114 19.30 -0.93 -15.22
C TYR A 114 19.52 -1.43 -16.65
N LYS A 115 19.31 -2.74 -16.88
CA LYS A 115 19.55 -3.46 -18.14
C LYS A 115 19.31 -2.59 -19.39
N GLY A 116 20.30 -2.51 -20.27
CA GLY A 116 20.20 -1.72 -21.51
C GLY A 116 20.38 -0.21 -21.34
N GLY A 117 20.82 0.24 -20.15
CA GLY A 117 21.04 1.67 -19.86
C GLY A 117 19.76 2.45 -19.57
N HIS A 118 18.64 1.76 -19.38
CA HIS A 118 17.37 2.39 -19.00
C HIS A 118 17.47 3.03 -17.62
N LYS A 119 16.84 4.20 -17.47
CA LYS A 119 16.82 4.96 -16.21
C LYS A 119 15.41 5.04 -15.67
N THR A 120 15.27 5.01 -14.35
CA THR A 120 13.99 5.19 -13.65
C THR A 120 14.22 5.76 -12.26
N ILE A 121 13.13 6.17 -11.60
CA ILE A 121 13.14 6.65 -10.22
C ILE A 121 12.43 5.61 -9.34
N VAL A 122 13.04 5.27 -8.22
CA VAL A 122 12.48 4.33 -7.23
C VAL A 122 12.57 4.90 -5.82
N THR A 123 11.71 4.43 -4.93
CA THR A 123 11.71 4.83 -3.52
C THR A 123 12.79 4.10 -2.73
N HIS A 124 13.14 4.63 -1.55
CA HIS A 124 14.00 3.92 -0.59
C HIS A 124 13.48 2.51 -0.27
N LYS A 125 12.18 2.40 0.08
CA LYS A 125 11.53 1.13 0.40
C LYS A 125 11.60 0.10 -0.74
N PHE A 126 11.53 0.54 -1.99
CA PHE A 126 11.70 -0.35 -3.14
C PHE A 126 13.11 -0.94 -3.18
N LEU A 127 14.14 -0.12 -2.96
CA LEU A 127 15.52 -0.57 -2.95
C LEU A 127 15.82 -1.47 -1.75
N GLU A 128 15.33 -1.13 -0.55
CA GLU A 128 15.45 -2.02 0.62
C GLU A 128 14.84 -3.40 0.34
N LYS A 129 13.68 -3.44 -0.31
CA LYS A 129 12.97 -4.69 -0.59
C LYS A 129 13.64 -5.56 -1.66
N TYR A 130 14.14 -4.97 -2.75
CA TYR A 130 14.57 -5.72 -3.94
C TYR A 130 16.07 -5.64 -4.25
N TYR A 131 16.76 -4.62 -3.74
CA TYR A 131 18.16 -4.28 -4.07
C TYR A 131 18.93 -3.76 -2.84
N ALA A 132 18.72 -4.40 -1.67
CA ALA A 132 19.31 -3.98 -0.40
C ALA A 132 20.83 -3.88 -0.46
N ARG A 133 21.47 -4.79 -1.20
CA ARG A 133 22.92 -4.81 -1.38
C ARG A 133 23.41 -3.56 -2.11
N GLU A 134 22.81 -3.23 -3.24
CA GLU A 134 23.18 -2.08 -4.05
C GLU A 134 22.94 -0.78 -3.26
N LEU A 135 21.86 -0.72 -2.49
CA LEU A 135 21.56 0.41 -1.59
C LEU A 135 22.64 0.60 -0.53
N ILE A 136 23.04 -0.47 0.18
CA ILE A 136 24.13 -0.41 1.16
C ILE A 136 25.44 0.05 0.52
N GLN A 137 25.79 -0.52 -0.64
CA GLN A 137 26.99 -0.14 -1.37
C GLN A 137 27.01 1.34 -1.79
N PHE A 138 25.85 1.87 -2.17
CA PHE A 138 25.70 3.28 -2.52
C PHE A 138 25.82 4.21 -1.30
N LEU A 139 25.26 3.82 -0.15
CA LEU A 139 25.23 4.66 1.07
C LEU A 139 26.54 4.61 1.88
N LEU A 140 27.29 3.52 1.80
CA LEU A 140 28.52 3.31 2.60
C LEU A 140 29.52 4.48 2.52
N PRO A 141 29.89 5.00 1.33
CA PRO A 141 30.81 6.14 1.22
C PRO A 141 30.26 7.41 1.88
N VAL A 142 28.96 7.69 1.75
CA VAL A 142 28.30 8.87 2.33
C VAL A 142 28.39 8.85 3.85
N LEU A 143 28.18 7.68 4.46
CA LEU A 143 28.29 7.50 5.90
C LEU A 143 29.73 7.66 6.40
N ALA A 144 30.72 7.25 5.60
CA ALA A 144 32.14 7.38 5.96
C ALA A 144 32.64 8.82 5.91
N GLU A 145 32.06 9.69 5.10
CA GLU A 145 32.39 11.13 5.01
C GLU A 145 31.72 11.96 6.13
N SER A 146 30.80 11.36 6.90
CA SER A 146 30.01 12.03 7.94
C SER A 146 30.59 11.87 9.36
N VAL A 147 31.79 11.29 9.50
CA VAL A 147 32.52 11.03 10.76
C VAL A 147 33.83 11.81 10.77
#